data_AF-A0A067E1H2-F1
#
_entry.id   AF-A0A067E1H2-F1
#
_cell.length_a   1.000
_cell.length_b   1.000
_cell.length_c   1.000
_cell.angle_alpha   90.00
_cell.angle_beta   90.00
_cell.angle_gamma   90.00
#
_symmetry.space_group_name_H-M   'P 1'
#
loop_
_entity.id
_entity.type
_entity.pdbx_description
1 polymer ?
#
loop_
_entity_poly.entity_id
_entity_poly.type
_entity_poly.pdbx_seq_one_letter_code
_entity_poly.pdbx_strand_id
1 'polypeptide(L)' 'RVHSSVMTPENSEMIQKSVYSLIFTLKNIENISSDVLGFTGDEVTRRNLKSLIKSLSRLL' A
#
# COMPACT_ATOMS: atom_id res chain seq x y z
N ARG A 1 -20.25 15.93 13.67
CA ARG A 1 -20.34 15.01 14.83
C ARG A 1 -19.88 13.59 14.46
N VAL A 2 -20.34 12.99 13.36
CA VAL A 2 -19.90 11.64 12.94
C VAL A 2 -18.41 11.58 12.57
N HIS A 3 -17.89 12.61 11.88
CA HIS A 3 -16.47 12.64 11.48
C HIS A 3 -15.51 12.71 12.68
N SER A 4 -15.86 13.48 13.72
CA SER A 4 -15.04 13.61 14.94
C SER A 4 -15.10 12.37 15.84
N SER A 5 -16.17 11.57 15.77
CA SER A 5 -16.25 10.30 16.50
C SER A 5 -15.50 9.16 15.82
N VAL A 6 -15.17 9.30 14.53
CA VAL A 6 -14.45 8.29 13.74
C VAL A 6 -12.97 8.67 13.57
N MET A 7 -12.66 9.94 13.32
CA MET A 7 -11.29 10.45 13.26
C MET A 7 -10.80 10.87 14.64
N THR A 8 -10.84 9.94 15.59
CA THR A 8 -10.13 10.14 16.85
C THR A 8 -8.62 10.04 16.61
N PRO A 9 -7.77 10.58 17.50
CA PRO A 9 -6.32 10.43 17.39
C PRO A 9 -5.88 8.97 17.30
N GLU A 10 -6.49 8.08 18.08
CA GLU A 10 -6.19 6.64 18.11
C GLU A 10 -6.52 5.98 16.78
N ASN A 11 -7.70 6.28 16.21
CA ASN A 11 -8.08 5.76 14.90
C ASN A 11 -7.18 6.29 13.79
N SER A 12 -6.72 7.54 13.90
CA SER A 12 -5.77 8.14 12.94
C SER A 12 -4.42 7.43 12.98
N GLU A 13 -3.90 7.14 14.18
CA GLU A 13 -2.67 6.37 14.36
C GLU A 13 -2.82 4.93 13.85
N MET A 14 -3.95 4.28 14.13
CA MET A 14 -4.23 2.93 13.62
C MET A 14 -4.29 2.90 12.09
N ILE A 15 -4.96 3.87 11.46
CA ILE A 15 -5.00 3.99 10.00
C ILE A 15 -3.58 4.17 9.45
N GLN A 16 -2.76 5.05 10.05
CA GLN A 16 -1.38 5.25 9.64
C GLN A 16 -0.57 3.94 9.70
N LYS A 17 -0.69 3.18 10.80
CA LYS A 17 -0.04 1.87 10.97
C LYS A 17 -0.53 0.87 9.92
N SER A 18 -1.84 0.80 9.67
CA SER A 18 -2.41 -0.09 8.64
C SER A 18 -1.90 0.27 7.23
N VAL A 19 -1.82 1.55 6.90
CA VAL A 19 -1.26 2.03 5.62
C VAL A 19 0.22 1.65 5.51
N TYR A 20 1.00 1.80 6.58
CA TYR A 20 2.40 1.41 6.60
C TYR A 20 2.59 -0.11 6.38
N SER A 21 1.83 -0.94 7.10
CA SER A 21 1.86 -2.40 6.93
C SER A 21 1.45 -2.83 5.52
N LEU A 22 0.47 -2.14 4.92
CA LEU A 22 0.04 -2.42 3.55
C LEU A 22 1.12 -2.06 2.54
N ILE A 23 1.76 -0.88 2.67
CA ILE A 23 2.89 -0.48 1.82
C ILE A 23 4.02 -1.51 1.91
N PHE A 24 4.37 -1.95 3.12
CA PHE A 24 5.43 -2.95 3.32
C PHE A 24 5.09 -4.27 2.63
N THR A 25 3.86 -4.78 2.82
CA THR A 25 3.38 -6.00 2.15
C THR A 25 3.43 -5.88 0.64
N LEU A 26 2.96 -4.75 0.08
CA LEU A 26 2.95 -4.52 -1.37
C LEU A 26 4.36 -4.42 -1.96
N LYS A 27 5.33 -3.85 -1.24
CA LYS A 27 6.74 -3.86 -1.66
C LYS A 27 7.31 -5.27 -1.71
N ASN A 28 6.99 -6.12 -0.74
CA ASN A 28 7.41 -7.53 -0.77
C ASN A 28 6.80 -8.27 -1.97
N ILE A 29 5.52 -8.04 -2.25
CA ILE A 29 4.85 -8.61 -3.43
C ILE A 29 5.51 -8.10 -4.72
N GLU A 30 5.83 -6.81 -4.82
CA GLU A 30 6.50 -6.25 -6.00
C GLU A 30 7.89 -6.84 -6.21
N ASN A 31 8.68 -7.01 -5.14
CA ASN A 31 9.99 -7.66 -5.20
C ASN A 31 9.87 -9.11 -5.67
N ILE A 32 9.00 -9.92 -5.04
CA ILE A 32 8.76 -11.31 -5.46
C ILE A 32 8.30 -11.38 -6.92
N SER A 33 7.36 -10.50 -7.30
CA SER A 33 6.85 -10.44 -8.67
C SER A 33 7.97 -10.10 -9.65
N SER A 34 8.88 -9.19 -9.29
CA SER A 34 10.05 -8.83 -10.10
C SER A 34 11.01 -10.00 -10.29
N ASP A 35 11.22 -10.83 -9.26
CA ASP A 35 12.05 -12.04 -9.34
C ASP A 35 11.37 -13.15 -10.18
N VAL A 36 10.03 -13.15 -10.21
CA VAL A 36 9.21 -14.10 -11.00
C VAL A 36 8.99 -13.63 -12.45
N LEU A 37 9.42 -12.41 -12.83
CA LEU A 37 9.22 -11.85 -14.18
C LEU A 37 9.89 -12.62 -15.33
N GLY A 38 10.67 -13.66 -15.05
CA GLY A 38 10.98 -14.67 -16.07
C GLY A 38 9.74 -15.44 -16.58
N PHE A 39 8.59 -15.38 -15.90
CA PHE A 39 7.48 -16.32 -16.11
C PHE A 39 6.07 -15.70 -16.28
N THR A 40 5.76 -14.50 -15.78
CA THR A 40 4.36 -13.98 -15.77
C THR A 40 4.07 -12.75 -16.62
N GLY A 41 5.07 -12.04 -17.17
CA GLY A 41 4.91 -11.09 -18.29
C GLY A 41 3.97 -9.88 -18.13
N ASP A 42 3.28 -9.69 -17.00
CA ASP A 42 2.25 -8.66 -16.86
C ASP A 42 2.81 -7.32 -16.34
N GLU A 43 3.32 -6.51 -17.27
CA GLU A 43 3.80 -5.16 -17.02
C GLU A 43 2.72 -4.22 -16.45
N VAL A 44 1.45 -4.46 -16.77
CA VAL A 44 0.32 -3.64 -16.30
C VAL A 44 0.14 -3.83 -14.80
N THR A 45 0.15 -5.08 -14.33
CA THR A 45 0.07 -5.38 -12.89
C THR A 45 1.25 -4.77 -12.14
N ARG A 46 2.48 -4.84 -12.66
CA ARG A 46 3.65 -4.18 -12.06
C ARG A 46 3.48 -2.67 -11.96
N ARG A 47 3.00 -2.03 -13.02
CA ARG A 47 2.76 -0.57 -13.04
C ARG A 47 1.70 -0.17 -12.03
N ASN A 48 0.62 -0.94 -11.93
CA ASN A 48 -0.46 -0.70 -10.99
C ASN A 48 0.00 -0.83 -9.54
N LEU A 49 0.78 -1.87 -9.21
CA LEU A 49 1.38 -2.04 -7.88
C LEU A 49 2.29 -0.87 -7.49
N LYS A 50 3.18 -0.44 -8.40
CA LYS A 50 4.03 0.74 -8.17
C LYS A 50 3.22 2.01 -7.94
N SER A 51 2.16 2.21 -8.73
CA SER A 51 1.26 3.36 -8.57
C SER A 51 0.53 3.34 -7.23
N LEU A 52 0.03 2.16 -6.82
CA LEU A 52 -0.66 1.98 -5.54
C LEU A 52 0.26 2.27 -4.35
N ILE A 53 1.47 1.70 -4.34
CA ILE A 53 2.49 1.96 -3.31
C ILE A 53 2.78 3.47 -3.21
N LYS A 54 2.95 4.15 -4.36
CA LYS A 54 3.22 5.59 -4.41
C LYS A 54 2.05 6.42 -3.87
N SER A 55 0.81 6.07 -4.21
CA SER A 55 -0.38 6.77 -3.70
C SER A 55 -0.53 6.60 -2.19
N LEU A 56 -0.37 5.38 -1.67
CA LEU A 56 -0.44 5.11 -0.24
C LEU A 56 0.68 5.82 0.54
N SER A 57 1.89 5.89 -0.02
CA SER A 57 3.03 6.56 0.63
C SER A 57 2.82 8.07 0.80
N ARG A 58 1.91 8.70 0.04
CA ARG A 58 1.56 10.13 0.19
C ARG A 58 0.55 10.39 1.31
N LEU A 59 -0.06 9.35 1.86
CA LEU A 59 -0.97 9.43 3.00
C LEU A 59 -0.23 9.39 4.35
N LEU A 60 1.09 9.18 4.32
CA LEU A 60 2.01 9.18 5.45
C LEU A 60 2.80 10.49 5.45
#